data_AF-A0A0L0GHL2-F1
#
_entry.id   AF-A0A0L0GHL2-F1
#
_cell.length_a   1.000
_cell.length_b   1.000
_cell.length_c   1.000
_cell.angle_alpha   90.00
_cell.angle_beta   90.00
_cell.angle_gamma   90.00
#
_symmetry.space_group_name_H-M   'P 1'
#
loop_
_entity.id
_entity.type
_entity.pdbx_description
1 polymer ?
#
loop_
_entity_poly.entity_id
_entity_poly.type
_entity_poly.pdbx_seq_one_letter_code
_entity_poly.pdbx_strand_id
1 'polypeptide(L)'
;MAVEAFIWPVQAAGQPTTKTKDTIRKAQFGDGYAQVSGSGLHDEMLTFDYTFRGRPETGLEIYAFLRRHKTKSFSFTPPFGELALWRVQADSLQKVILGQRVMTITATFEQAFAP
;
A
#
# COMPACT_ATOMS: atom_id res chain seq x y z
N MET A 1 11.87 14.78 -12.06
CA MET A 1 12.47 13.46 -11.73
C MET A 1 11.53 12.39 -12.24
N ALA A 2 12.05 11.32 -12.86
CA ALA A 2 11.21 10.20 -13.27
C ALA A 2 10.71 9.45 -12.03
N VAL A 3 9.42 9.15 -11.98
CA VAL A 3 8.84 8.31 -10.93
C VAL A 3 9.19 6.86 -11.23
N GLU A 4 9.81 6.15 -10.28
CA GLU A 4 10.10 4.73 -10.44
C GLU A 4 8.79 3.93 -10.46
N ALA A 5 8.71 2.90 -11.31
CA ALA A 5 7.53 2.05 -11.42
C ALA A 5 7.73 0.74 -10.66
N PHE A 6 6.70 0.32 -9.92
CA PHE A 6 6.67 -1.01 -9.32
C PHE A 6 6.30 -2.05 -10.38
N ILE A 7 7.27 -2.90 -10.76
CA ILE A 7 7.15 -3.84 -11.88
C ILE A 7 6.92 -5.30 -11.46
N TRP A 8 6.99 -5.61 -10.17
CA TRP A 8 6.89 -6.98 -9.68
C TRP A 8 5.44 -7.46 -9.61
N PRO A 9 5.18 -8.76 -9.85
CA PRO A 9 3.83 -9.29 -9.80
C PRO A 9 3.26 -9.26 -8.38
N VAL A 10 1.95 -9.08 -8.30
CA VAL A 10 1.17 -9.28 -7.07
C VAL A 10 0.74 -10.75 -7.02
N GLN A 11 1.06 -11.43 -5.92
CA GLN A 11 0.72 -12.84 -5.75
C GLN A 11 -0.64 -13.00 -5.08
N ALA A 12 -1.57 -13.71 -5.73
CA ALA A 12 -2.89 -14.02 -5.17
C ALA A 12 -2.83 -14.84 -3.86
N ALA A 13 -1.79 -15.67 -3.70
CA ALA A 13 -1.61 -16.51 -2.52
C ALA A 13 -1.42 -15.72 -1.22
N GLY A 14 -1.02 -14.44 -1.30
CA GLY A 14 -0.93 -13.55 -0.14
C GLY A 14 -2.23 -12.86 0.23
N GLN A 15 -3.34 -13.12 -0.48
CA GLN A 15 -4.61 -12.40 -0.33
C GLN A 15 -4.41 -10.87 -0.32
N PRO A 16 -3.82 -10.31 -1.40
CA PRO A 16 -3.55 -8.88 -1.48
C PRO A 16 -4.85 -8.12 -1.26
N THR A 17 -4.86 -7.24 -0.25
CA THR A 17 -6.06 -6.53 0.15
C THR A 17 -5.86 -5.04 -0.11
N THR A 18 -6.70 -4.47 -0.97
CA THR A 18 -6.86 -3.01 -1.07
C THR A 18 -7.86 -2.59 -0.01
N LYS A 19 -7.46 -1.70 0.89
CA LYS A 19 -8.33 -1.13 1.91
C LYS A 19 -8.52 0.34 1.64
N THR A 20 -9.72 0.81 1.88
CA THR A 20 -10.06 2.22 1.83
C THR A 20 -10.11 2.74 3.25
N LYS A 21 -9.41 3.84 3.52
CA LYS A 21 -9.51 4.58 4.77
C LYS A 21 -10.23 5.89 4.49
N ASP A 22 -11.52 5.90 4.80
CA ASP A 22 -12.35 7.09 4.72
C ASP A 22 -12.19 7.93 5.99
N THR A 23 -12.06 9.25 5.84
CA THR A 23 -12.01 10.19 6.96
C THR A 23 -13.36 10.88 7.13
N ILE A 24 -14.40 10.10 7.38
CA ILE A 24 -15.77 10.60 7.54
C ILE A 24 -15.99 11.10 8.97
N ARG A 25 -16.46 12.34 9.12
CA ARG A 25 -16.93 12.87 10.42
C ARG A 25 -18.42 12.60 10.55
N LYS A 26 -18.82 11.96 11.65
CA LYS A 26 -20.22 11.72 12.02
C LYS A 26 -20.52 12.34 13.37
N ALA A 27 -21.49 13.24 13.42
CA ALA A 27 -22.06 13.77 14.66
C ALA A 27 -23.50 13.25 14.80
N GLN A 28 -23.82 12.63 15.94
CA GLN A 28 -25.15 12.11 16.22
C GLN A 28 -25.83 12.97 17.28
N PHE A 29 -27.05 13.40 16.98
CA PHE A 29 -27.90 14.18 17.86
C PHE A 29 -28.88 13.25 18.60
N GLY A 30 -29.26 13.64 19.82
CA GLY A 30 -30.04 12.80 20.75
C GLY A 30 -31.48 12.50 20.31
N ASP A 31 -31.92 13.10 19.21
CA ASP A 31 -33.21 12.88 18.54
C ASP A 31 -33.15 11.80 17.44
N GLY A 32 -32.00 11.16 17.25
CA GLY A 32 -31.80 10.10 16.26
C GLY A 32 -31.28 10.60 14.92
N TYR A 33 -31.11 11.91 14.72
CA TYR A 33 -30.48 12.46 13.53
C TYR A 33 -28.96 12.35 13.60
N ALA A 34 -28.33 12.07 12.47
CA ALA A 34 -26.88 12.10 12.34
C ALA A 34 -26.47 13.00 11.17
N GLN A 35 -25.55 13.93 11.43
CA GLN A 35 -24.88 14.68 10.39
C GLN A 35 -23.60 13.93 10.00
N VAL A 36 -23.51 13.60 8.71
CA VAL A 36 -22.32 12.98 8.10
C VAL A 36 -21.69 14.02 7.19
N SER A 37 -20.39 14.23 7.31
CA SER A 37 -19.64 15.15 6.45
C SER A 37 -18.25 14.59 6.16
N GLY A 38 -17.85 14.62 4.88
CA GLY A 38 -16.50 14.27 4.45
C GLY A 38 -15.48 15.32 4.90
N SER A 39 -14.26 14.89 5.19
CA SER A 39 -13.14 15.73 5.62
C SER A 39 -12.41 16.40 4.44
N GLY A 40 -13.12 17.19 3.63
CA GLY A 40 -12.49 18.04 2.60
C GLY A 40 -11.97 17.29 1.36
N LEU A 41 -10.92 17.83 0.72
CA LEU A 41 -10.47 17.48 -0.64
C LEU A 41 -9.85 16.06 -0.79
N HIS A 42 -9.55 15.37 0.30
CA HIS A 42 -9.01 14.00 0.33
C HIS A 42 -9.72 13.18 1.41
N ASP A 43 -11.01 12.90 1.21
CA ASP A 43 -11.80 12.11 2.16
C ASP A 43 -11.43 10.61 2.15
N GLU A 44 -10.71 10.16 1.12
CA GLU A 44 -10.37 8.77 0.88
C GLU A 44 -8.85 8.58 0.75
N MET A 45 -8.28 7.64 1.52
CA MET A 45 -6.89 7.22 1.38
C MET A 45 -6.83 5.70 1.18
N LEU A 46 -6.29 5.26 0.04
CA LEU A 46 -6.14 3.85 -0.24
C LEU A 46 -4.87 3.28 0.41
N THR A 47 -4.99 2.06 0.94
CA THR A 47 -3.85 1.24 1.35
C THR A 47 -3.90 -0.12 0.66
N PHE A 48 -2.73 -0.72 0.42
CA PHE A 48 -2.61 -1.99 -0.29
C PHE A 48 -1.62 -2.90 0.43
N ASP A 49 -2.09 -4.04 0.90
CA ASP A 49 -1.25 -5.04 1.58
C ASP A 49 -0.56 -5.93 0.53
N TYR A 50 0.75 -5.72 0.36
CA TYR A 50 1.60 -6.47 -0.56
C TYR A 50 2.31 -7.62 0.14
N THR A 51 2.26 -8.79 -0.48
CA THR A 51 3.05 -9.96 -0.08
C THR A 51 3.69 -10.61 -1.29
N PHE A 52 4.97 -10.92 -1.17
CA PHE A 52 5.74 -11.73 -2.10
C PHE A 52 6.34 -12.92 -1.37
N ARG A 53 6.24 -14.10 -1.94
CA ARG A 53 6.91 -15.32 -1.52
C ARG A 53 7.56 -15.98 -2.73
N GLY A 54 8.88 -16.14 -2.70
CA GLY A 54 9.59 -16.68 -3.85
C GLY A 54 11.09 -16.79 -3.65
N ARG A 55 11.83 -16.76 -4.77
CA ARG A 55 13.29 -16.87 -4.78
C ARG A 55 13.95 -15.69 -4.05
N PRO A 56 15.06 -15.91 -3.32
CA PRO A 56 15.74 -14.84 -2.60
C PRO A 56 16.21 -13.70 -3.49
N GLU A 57 16.66 -14.00 -4.72
CA GLU A 57 17.16 -13.01 -5.69
C GLU A 57 16.10 -11.92 -5.94
N THR A 58 14.93 -12.33 -6.42
CA THR A 58 13.79 -11.42 -6.68
C THR A 58 13.28 -10.76 -5.41
N GLY A 59 13.21 -11.50 -4.29
CA GLY A 59 12.75 -10.92 -3.04
C GLY A 59 13.70 -9.85 -2.48
N LEU A 60 15.01 -9.97 -2.72
CA LEU A 60 15.99 -8.95 -2.31
C LEU A 60 15.89 -7.70 -3.16
N GLU A 61 15.61 -7.85 -4.47
CA GLU A 61 15.34 -6.72 -5.36
C GLU A 61 14.09 -5.95 -4.93
N ILE A 62 12.99 -6.67 -4.67
CA ILE A 62 11.74 -6.09 -4.15
C ILE A 62 12.01 -5.36 -2.83
N TYR A 63 12.69 -6.02 -1.88
CA TYR A 63 12.98 -5.42 -0.58
C TYR A 63 13.82 -4.15 -0.71
N ALA A 64 14.84 -4.14 -1.58
CA ALA A 64 15.68 -2.98 -1.81
C ALA A 64 14.89 -1.81 -2.44
N PHE A 65 14.00 -2.10 -3.39
CA PHE A 65 13.10 -1.11 -3.96
C PHE A 65 12.19 -0.51 -2.89
N LEU A 66 11.42 -1.36 -2.18
CA LEU A 66 10.47 -0.92 -1.15
C LEU A 66 11.16 -0.13 -0.03
N ARG A 67 12.40 -0.49 0.33
CA ARG A 67 13.17 0.25 1.34
C ARG A 67 13.49 1.69 0.92
N ARG A 68 13.75 1.95 -0.37
CA ARG A 68 14.03 3.31 -0.89
C ARG A 68 12.76 4.15 -1.03
N HIS A 69 11.61 3.50 -1.17
CA HIS A 69 10.30 4.13 -1.37
C HIS A 69 9.48 4.37 -0.08
N LYS A 70 10.15 4.41 1.08
CA LYS A 70 9.53 4.86 2.34
C LYS A 70 9.27 6.37 2.37
N THR A 71 10.11 7.15 1.68
CA THR A 71 10.02 8.63 1.63
C THR A 71 9.80 9.17 0.23
N LYS A 72 9.81 8.30 -0.79
CA LYS A 72 9.63 8.65 -2.21
C LYS A 72 8.46 7.86 -2.77
N SER A 73 7.58 8.54 -3.50
CA SER A 73 6.50 7.87 -4.23
C SER A 73 7.04 7.05 -5.41
N PHE A 74 6.30 6.00 -5.76
CA PHE A 74 6.47 5.18 -6.96
C PHE A 74 5.11 5.00 -7.64
N SER A 75 5.12 4.73 -8.93
CA SER A 75 3.89 4.43 -9.68
C SER A 75 3.55 2.95 -9.55
N PHE A 76 2.31 2.65 -9.15
CA PHE A 76 1.82 1.29 -9.00
C PHE A 76 0.35 1.22 -9.39
N THR A 77 0.01 0.15 -10.13
CA THR A 77 -1.37 -0.21 -10.48
C THR A 77 -1.74 -1.45 -9.68
N PRO A 78 -2.55 -1.33 -8.61
CA PRO A 78 -3.04 -2.50 -7.91
C PRO A 78 -3.92 -3.35 -8.86
N PRO A 79 -4.04 -4.67 -8.62
CA PRO A 79 -4.93 -5.52 -9.39
C PRO A 79 -6.36 -4.95 -9.37
N PHE A 80 -6.98 -4.81 -10.55
CA PHE A 80 -8.31 -4.23 -10.73
C PHE A 80 -8.45 -2.75 -10.29
N GLY A 81 -7.34 -2.03 -10.11
CA GLY A 81 -7.35 -0.59 -9.86
C GLY A 81 -6.65 0.20 -10.96
N GLU A 82 -6.47 1.49 -10.72
CA GLU A 82 -5.87 2.42 -11.67
C GLU A 82 -4.41 2.75 -11.31
N LEU A 83 -3.65 3.24 -12.29
CA LEU A 83 -2.28 3.70 -12.07
C LEU A 83 -2.30 4.92 -11.14
N ALA A 84 -1.69 4.79 -9.97
CA ALA A 84 -1.58 5.88 -9.00
C ALA A 84 -0.17 5.94 -8.41
N LEU A 85 0.07 7.00 -7.62
CA LEU A 85 1.28 7.14 -6.82
C LEU A 85 1.08 6.49 -5.45
N TRP A 86 2.06 5.70 -5.05
CA TRP A 86 2.09 4.99 -3.78
C TRP A 86 3.42 5.20 -3.09
N ARG A 87 3.45 5.01 -1.77
CA ARG A 87 4.68 4.92 -0.98
C ARG A 87 4.57 3.77 0.01
N VAL A 88 5.69 3.32 0.55
CA VAL A 88 5.69 2.29 1.59
C VAL A 88 5.38 2.92 2.93
N GLN A 89 4.33 2.41 3.59
CA GLN A 89 3.94 2.85 4.93
C GLN A 89 5.08 2.61 5.92
N ALA A 90 5.29 3.59 6.81
CA ALA A 90 6.24 3.48 7.92
C ALA A 90 6.03 2.17 8.69
N ASP A 91 7.15 1.53 9.06
CA ASP A 91 7.19 0.30 9.85
C ASP A 91 6.45 -0.93 9.29
N SER A 92 5.93 -0.87 8.05
CA SER A 92 5.20 -1.99 7.43
C SER A 92 6.09 -3.01 6.69
N LEU A 93 7.31 -2.60 6.27
CA LEU A 93 8.19 -3.44 5.46
C LEU A 93 8.86 -4.53 6.29
N GLN A 94 8.59 -5.80 5.98
CA GLN A 94 9.20 -6.96 6.62
C GLN A 94 9.82 -7.93 5.61
N LYS A 95 10.83 -8.66 6.09
CA LYS A 95 11.55 -9.70 5.34
C LYS A 95 11.68 -10.93 6.22
N VAL A 96 11.13 -12.06 5.76
CA VAL A 96 11.15 -13.34 6.47
C VAL A 96 11.84 -14.38 5.61
N ILE A 97 12.85 -15.05 6.17
CA ILE A 97 13.58 -16.13 5.49
C ILE A 97 12.95 -17.45 5.93
N LEU A 98 12.32 -18.19 5.00
CA LEU A 98 11.70 -19.49 5.28
C LEU A 98 12.59 -20.68 4.90
N GLY A 99 13.80 -20.42 4.38
CA GLY A 99 14.80 -21.42 4.02
C GLY A 99 15.84 -20.84 3.05
N GLN A 100 16.79 -21.66 2.60
CA GLN A 100 17.86 -21.21 1.67
C GLN A 100 17.33 -20.76 0.29
N ARG A 101 16.14 -21.24 -0.11
CA ARG A 101 15.58 -21.04 -1.46
C ARG A 101 14.28 -20.24 -1.48
N VAL A 102 13.75 -19.88 -0.32
CA VAL A 102 12.45 -19.20 -0.21
C VAL A 102 12.52 -18.07 0.79
N MET A 103 12.08 -16.89 0.36
CA MET A 103 11.94 -15.70 1.18
C MET A 103 10.56 -15.09 0.97
N THR A 104 10.02 -14.52 2.04
CA THR A 104 8.78 -13.74 2.02
C THR A 104 9.09 -12.28 2.32
N ILE A 105 8.54 -11.38 1.51
CA ILE A 105 8.55 -9.92 1.72
C ILE A 105 7.11 -9.47 1.90
N THR A 106 6.86 -8.67 2.92
CA THR A 106 5.56 -8.03 3.16
C THR A 106 5.74 -6.53 3.32
N ALA A 107 4.77 -5.75 2.85
CA ALA A 107 4.73 -4.30 3.03
C ALA A 107 3.30 -3.80 2.83
N THR A 108 2.97 -2.67 3.46
CA THR A 108 1.72 -1.96 3.18
C THR A 108 2.06 -0.73 2.35
N PHE A 109 1.42 -0.59 1.20
CA PHE A 109 1.50 0.62 0.39
C PHE A 109 0.39 1.56 0.81
N GLU A 110 0.70 2.84 0.86
CA GLU A 110 -0.27 3.90 1.11
C GLU A 110 -0.26 4.86 -0.08
N GLN A 111 -1.45 5.32 -0.49
CA GLN A 111 -1.59 6.25 -1.59
C GLN A 111 -0.85 7.56 -1.26
N ALA A 112 -0.06 8.03 -2.22
CA ALA A 112 0.67 9.28 -2.12
C ALA A 112 0.12 10.28 -3.13
N PHE A 113 0.11 11.56 -2.76
CA PHE A 113 -0.26 12.65 -3.65
C PHE A 113 1.00 13.48 -3.94
N ALA A 114 1.19 13.85 -5.19
CA ALA A 114 2.23 14.81 -5.53
C ALA A 114 1.83 16.19 -4.95
N PRO A 115 2.77 16.95 -4.37
CA PRO A 115 2.51 18.33 -3.96
C PRO A 115 2.20 19.23 -5.14
#